data_AF-A0A9X0A2K7-F1
#
_entry.id   AF-A0A9X0A2K7-F1
#
_cell.length_a   1.000
_cell.length_b   1.000
_cell.length_c   1.000
_cell.angle_alpha   90.00
_cell.angle_beta   90.00
_cell.angle_gamma   90.00
#
_symmetry.space_group_name_H-M   'P 1'
#
loop_
_entity.id
_entity.type
_entity.pdbx_description
1 polymer ?
#
loop_
_entity_poly.entity_id
_entity_poly.type
_entity_poly.pdbx_seq_one_letter_code
_entity_poly.pdbx_strand_id
1 'polypeptide(L)'
;MDSSLYTPKGKGASLVKEVVDTINGLGIFANDHKFLCRVAWVESKYGEEPGTHRSGYHGGIWQVDKIGYRETVIQQGLKKYWDKINATLGIDWTETKWEDLEKPLYSGLAARLFLARISAPIPTDLPSQAQYWKTYYNTSAGKGTVQKFIDDVQHATGCAV
;
A
#
# COMPACT_ATOMS: atom_id res chain seq x y z
N MET A 1 17.48 9.04 -7.07
CA MET A 1 16.10 8.65 -6.73
C MET A 1 15.18 9.50 -7.59
N ASP A 2 14.21 8.90 -8.26
CA ASP A 2 13.23 9.63 -9.08
C ASP A 2 12.40 10.55 -8.18
N SER A 3 12.26 11.82 -8.55
CA SER A 3 11.50 12.82 -7.78
C SER A 3 9.99 12.54 -7.77
N SER A 4 9.49 11.73 -8.70
CA SER A 4 8.06 11.40 -8.81
C SER A 4 7.53 10.59 -7.63
N LEU A 5 8.36 9.73 -7.03
CA LEU A 5 8.00 8.92 -5.85
C LEU A 5 7.64 9.75 -4.60
N TYR A 6 8.16 10.97 -4.55
CA TYR A 6 8.00 11.92 -3.45
C TYR A 6 7.07 13.08 -3.81
N THR A 7 6.55 13.12 -5.04
CA THR A 7 5.65 14.18 -5.49
C THR A 7 4.23 13.84 -5.07
N PRO A 8 3.54 14.68 -4.27
CA PRO A 8 2.18 14.42 -3.85
C PRO A 8 1.24 14.20 -5.03
N LYS A 9 0.28 13.27 -4.88
CA LYS A 9 -0.76 12.94 -5.87
C LYS A 9 -0.22 12.41 -7.20
N GLY A 10 1.00 11.87 -7.19
CA GLY A 10 1.48 11.03 -8.28
C GLY A 10 0.58 9.80 -8.47
N LYS A 11 0.42 9.36 -9.71
CA LYS A 11 -0.46 8.25 -10.10
C LYS A 11 0.06 7.52 -11.35
N GLY A 12 -0.57 6.41 -11.68
CA GLY A 12 -0.33 5.62 -12.88
C GLY A 12 0.48 4.34 -12.63
N ALA A 13 0.33 3.39 -13.55
CA ALA A 13 0.86 2.03 -13.40
C ALA A 13 2.39 1.98 -13.27
N SER A 14 3.13 2.79 -14.05
CA SER A 14 4.60 2.81 -14.01
C SER A 14 5.12 3.32 -12.67
N LEU A 15 4.50 4.39 -12.15
CA LEU A 15 4.85 4.95 -10.85
C LEU A 15 4.56 3.97 -9.71
N VAL A 16 3.40 3.32 -9.73
CA VAL A 16 3.08 2.28 -8.74
C VAL A 16 4.08 1.14 -8.80
N LYS A 17 4.44 0.68 -10.00
CA LYS A 17 5.46 -0.36 -10.15
C LYS A 17 6.78 0.07 -9.52
N GLU A 18 7.23 1.29 -9.78
CA GLU A 18 8.48 1.82 -9.21
C GLU A 18 8.42 1.92 -7.67
N VAL A 19 7.29 2.34 -7.10
CA VAL A 19 7.07 2.31 -5.64
C VAL A 19 7.18 0.88 -5.10
N VAL A 20 6.50 -0.08 -5.71
CA VAL A 20 6.53 -1.49 -5.27
C VAL A 20 7.94 -2.09 -5.40
N ASP A 21 8.63 -1.81 -6.50
CA ASP A 21 10.01 -2.26 -6.71
C ASP A 21 10.97 -1.64 -5.69
N THR A 22 10.81 -0.35 -5.37
CA THR A 22 11.59 0.34 -4.32
C THR A 22 11.39 -0.32 -2.96
N ILE A 23 10.14 -0.61 -2.59
CA ILE A 23 9.80 -1.26 -1.31
C ILE A 23 10.36 -2.69 -1.26
N ASN A 24 10.23 -3.46 -2.34
CA ASN A 24 10.79 -4.81 -2.44
C ASN A 24 12.32 -4.79 -2.37
N GLY A 25 12.95 -3.79 -2.99
CA GLY A 25 14.40 -3.55 -2.97
C GLY A 25 14.97 -3.28 -1.57
N LEU A 26 14.14 -2.89 -0.59
CA LEU A 26 14.57 -2.79 0.81
C LEU A 26 14.94 -4.17 1.41
N GLY A 27 14.40 -5.26 0.86
CA GLY A 27 14.72 -6.64 1.29
C GLY A 27 14.28 -7.00 2.71
N ILE A 28 13.34 -6.24 3.29
CA ILE A 28 12.86 -6.42 4.68
C ILE A 28 11.48 -7.06 4.79
N PHE A 29 10.73 -7.09 3.69
CA PHE A 29 9.41 -7.70 3.63
C PHE A 29 9.49 -9.07 2.96
N ALA A 30 8.62 -9.99 3.38
CA ALA A 30 8.39 -11.22 2.63
C ALA A 30 7.88 -10.89 1.21
N ASN A 31 7.98 -11.85 0.28
CA ASN A 31 7.34 -11.70 -1.02
C ASN A 31 5.83 -11.48 -0.83
N ASP A 32 5.26 -10.52 -1.54
CA ASP A 32 3.84 -10.18 -1.48
C ASP A 32 3.03 -10.81 -2.60
N HIS A 33 3.65 -11.55 -3.52
CA HIS A 33 2.98 -12.19 -4.65
C HIS A 33 2.14 -11.23 -5.50
N LYS A 34 2.69 -10.02 -5.77
CA LYS A 34 2.04 -8.90 -6.48
C LYS A 34 0.88 -8.26 -5.72
N PHE A 35 0.63 -8.66 -4.48
CA PHE A 35 -0.53 -8.21 -3.72
C PHE A 35 -0.56 -6.69 -3.56
N LEU A 36 0.58 -6.03 -3.30
CA LEU A 36 0.61 -4.59 -3.14
C LEU A 36 0.21 -3.87 -4.46
N CYS A 37 0.62 -4.38 -5.62
CA CYS A 37 0.15 -3.88 -6.92
C CYS A 37 -1.36 -4.08 -7.09
N ARG A 38 -1.89 -5.25 -6.73
CA ARG A 38 -3.33 -5.54 -6.82
C ARG A 38 -4.16 -4.64 -5.92
N VAL A 39 -3.70 -4.37 -4.70
CA VAL A 39 -4.35 -3.41 -3.81
C VAL A 39 -4.34 -2.01 -4.41
N ALA A 40 -3.23 -1.54 -4.98
CA ALA A 40 -3.19 -0.23 -5.65
C ALA A 40 -4.21 -0.12 -6.80
N TRP A 41 -4.40 -1.20 -7.56
CA TRP A 41 -5.41 -1.24 -8.60
C TRP A 41 -6.84 -1.23 -8.04
N VAL A 42 -7.13 -2.07 -7.05
CA VAL A 42 -8.47 -2.22 -6.47
C VAL A 42 -8.92 -0.97 -5.73
N GLU A 43 -8.02 -0.33 -4.99
CA GLU A 43 -8.35 0.82 -4.15
C GLU A 43 -8.50 2.13 -4.94
N SER A 44 -7.77 2.30 -6.04
CA SER A 44 -7.69 3.60 -6.71
C SER A 44 -7.38 3.56 -8.22
N LYS A 45 -7.32 2.38 -8.84
CA LYS A 45 -6.81 2.21 -10.22
C LYS A 45 -5.45 2.88 -10.40
N TYR A 46 -4.52 2.62 -9.49
CA TYR A 46 -3.19 3.25 -9.45
C TYR A 46 -3.23 4.77 -9.23
N GLY A 47 -4.24 5.27 -8.52
CA GLY A 47 -4.46 6.69 -8.24
C GLY A 47 -5.20 7.46 -9.33
N GLU A 48 -5.69 6.79 -10.38
CA GLU A 48 -6.45 7.41 -11.47
C GLU A 48 -7.92 7.67 -11.11
N GLU A 49 -8.48 6.95 -10.13
CA GLU A 49 -9.85 7.18 -9.69
C GLU A 49 -10.03 8.60 -9.13
N PRO A 50 -11.03 9.39 -9.60
CA PRO A 50 -11.22 10.77 -9.17
C PRO A 50 -11.35 10.96 -7.65
N GLY A 51 -11.84 9.93 -6.94
CA GLY A 51 -12.02 9.93 -5.49
C GLY A 51 -10.77 9.62 -4.66
N THR A 52 -9.63 9.32 -5.30
CA THR A 52 -8.38 8.90 -4.62
C THR A 52 -7.89 9.96 -3.64
N HIS A 53 -7.78 11.22 -4.10
CA HIS A 53 -7.22 12.34 -3.35
C HIS A 53 -8.30 13.34 -2.94
N ARG A 54 -9.44 12.83 -2.46
CA ARG A 54 -10.56 13.66 -1.98
C ARG A 54 -10.17 14.47 -0.74
N SER A 55 -10.75 15.66 -0.60
CA SER A 55 -10.48 16.55 0.53
C SER A 55 -10.73 15.85 1.87
N GLY A 56 -9.78 16.01 2.81
CA GLY A 56 -9.83 15.39 4.14
C GLY A 56 -9.46 13.90 4.18
N TYR A 57 -9.04 13.30 3.07
CA TYR A 57 -8.56 11.93 3.03
C TYR A 57 -7.18 11.81 2.38
N HIS A 58 -6.19 11.41 3.18
CA HIS A 58 -4.78 11.42 2.76
C HIS A 58 -4.20 10.02 2.51
N GLY A 59 -5.02 8.96 2.41
CA GLY A 59 -4.53 7.58 2.27
C GLY A 59 -3.78 7.24 0.97
N GLY A 60 -3.72 8.17 0.02
CA GLY A 60 -2.97 8.03 -1.23
C GLY A 60 -3.49 6.91 -2.14
N ILE A 61 -2.61 6.38 -3.01
CA ILE A 61 -2.93 5.33 -3.99
C ILE A 61 -3.47 4.07 -3.30
N TRP A 62 -2.92 3.68 -2.17
CA TRP A 62 -3.31 2.46 -1.45
C TRP A 62 -4.47 2.65 -0.46
N GLN A 63 -5.06 3.86 -0.42
CA GLN A 63 -6.21 4.22 0.42
C GLN A 63 -6.09 3.79 1.90
N VAL A 64 -4.90 3.86 2.50
CA VAL A 64 -4.71 3.56 3.93
C VAL A 64 -5.36 4.66 4.77
N ASP A 65 -6.37 4.32 5.56
CA ASP A 65 -7.07 5.29 6.40
C ASP A 65 -6.18 5.81 7.55
N LYS A 66 -6.66 6.84 8.25
CA LYS A 66 -5.90 7.48 9.35
C LYS A 66 -5.60 6.53 10.51
N ILE A 67 -6.49 5.57 10.77
CA ILE A 67 -6.32 4.60 11.86
C ILE A 67 -5.23 3.59 11.44
N GLY A 68 -5.38 2.99 10.25
CA GLY A 68 -4.39 2.07 9.67
C GLY A 68 -3.01 2.71 9.53
N TYR A 69 -2.94 3.98 9.16
CA TYR A 69 -1.70 4.75 9.17
C TYR A 69 -1.09 4.87 10.57
N ARG A 70 -1.86 5.33 11.56
CA ARG A 70 -1.40 5.52 12.95
C ARG A 70 -0.82 4.23 13.51
N GLU A 71 -1.50 3.14 13.20
CA GLU A 71 -1.12 1.77 13.50
C GLU A 71 0.28 1.41 12.95
N THR A 72 0.71 1.94 11.80
CA THR A 72 2.07 1.74 11.27
C THR A 72 3.16 2.53 12.01
N VAL A 73 2.77 3.57 12.74
CA VAL A 73 3.68 4.48 13.45
C VAL A 73 3.89 4.04 14.90
N ILE A 74 2.84 3.57 15.57
CA ILE A 74 2.89 3.35 17.03
C ILE A 74 3.30 1.94 17.45
N GLN A 75 3.18 0.94 16.56
CA GLN A 75 3.41 -0.45 16.93
C GLN A 75 4.89 -0.82 16.94
N GLN A 76 5.45 -1.04 18.13
CA GLN A 76 6.86 -1.36 18.35
C GLN A 76 7.36 -2.62 17.62
N GLY A 77 6.46 -3.56 17.29
CA GLY A 77 6.80 -4.71 16.45
C GLY A 77 7.31 -4.34 15.05
N LEU A 78 7.09 -3.09 14.61
CA LEU A 78 7.56 -2.58 13.33
C LEU A 78 8.95 -1.93 13.37
N LYS A 79 9.61 -1.86 14.53
CA LYS A 79 10.90 -1.15 14.69
C LYS A 79 11.95 -1.55 13.65
N LYS A 80 12.10 -2.86 13.38
CA LYS A 80 13.06 -3.37 12.39
C LYS A 80 12.82 -2.82 10.98
N TYR A 81 11.57 -2.52 10.62
CA TYR A 81 11.22 -1.94 9.34
C TYR A 81 11.53 -0.44 9.32
N TRP A 82 11.17 0.29 10.39
CA TRP A 82 11.51 1.72 10.52
C TRP A 82 13.01 1.95 10.43
N ASP A 83 13.82 1.14 11.13
CA ASP A 83 15.27 1.24 11.12
C ASP A 83 15.84 1.09 9.70
N LYS A 84 15.33 0.11 8.93
CA LYS A 84 15.78 -0.09 7.53
C LYS A 84 15.31 1.03 6.60
N ILE A 85 14.05 1.47 6.75
CA ILE A 85 13.48 2.58 5.96
C ILE A 85 14.32 3.84 6.18
N ASN A 86 14.65 4.17 7.42
CA ASN A 86 15.50 5.32 7.74
C ASN A 86 16.91 5.14 7.15
N ALA A 87 17.55 4.00 7.38
CA ALA A 87 18.91 3.75 6.89
C ALA A 87 19.04 3.76 5.35
N THR A 88 17.98 3.41 4.61
CA THR A 88 18.03 3.26 3.14
C THR A 88 17.43 4.45 2.41
N LEU A 89 16.37 5.05 2.95
CA LEU A 89 15.58 6.10 2.31
C LEU A 89 15.70 7.45 3.03
N GLY A 90 16.32 7.51 4.21
CA GLY A 90 16.39 8.73 5.03
C GLY A 90 15.03 9.17 5.57
N ILE A 91 14.06 8.26 5.64
CA ILE A 91 12.71 8.53 6.15
C ILE A 91 12.62 8.03 7.58
N ASP A 92 12.49 8.95 8.54
CA ASP A 92 12.04 8.59 9.88
C ASP A 92 10.53 8.34 9.84
N TRP A 93 10.15 7.07 9.74
CA TRP A 93 8.74 6.68 9.65
C TRP A 93 7.92 7.08 10.89
N THR A 94 8.57 7.20 12.06
CA THR A 94 7.84 7.53 13.29
C THR A 94 7.44 9.00 13.40
N GLU A 95 8.10 9.86 12.61
CA GLU A 95 7.86 11.31 12.55
C GLU A 95 6.97 11.73 11.37
N THR A 96 6.53 10.79 10.53
CA THR A 96 5.65 11.11 9.41
C THR A 96 4.24 11.51 9.89
N LYS A 97 3.46 12.09 8.98
CA LYS A 97 2.05 12.43 9.21
C LYS A 97 1.17 11.71 8.19
N TRP A 98 -0.12 11.61 8.46
CA TRP A 98 -1.04 10.93 7.53
C TRP A 98 -1.08 11.64 6.17
N GLU A 99 -0.90 12.96 6.16
CA GLU A 99 -0.79 13.81 4.99
C GLU A 99 0.40 13.44 4.09
N ASP A 100 1.46 12.84 4.65
CA ASP A 100 2.61 12.39 3.85
C ASP A 100 2.24 11.26 2.89
N LEU A 101 1.17 10.51 3.16
CA LEU A 101 0.69 9.42 2.29
C LEU A 101 0.10 9.96 0.97
N GLU A 102 -0.03 11.27 0.78
CA GLU A 102 -0.25 11.82 -0.56
C GLU A 102 0.94 11.56 -1.49
N LYS A 103 2.14 11.32 -0.95
CA LYS A 103 3.32 10.93 -1.71
C LYS A 103 3.27 9.43 -2.02
N PRO A 104 3.45 8.99 -3.28
CA PRO A 104 3.32 7.59 -3.70
C PRO A 104 4.13 6.61 -2.85
N LEU A 105 5.41 6.90 -2.57
CA LEU A 105 6.26 6.01 -1.77
C LEU A 105 5.77 5.87 -0.34
N TYR A 106 5.31 6.95 0.28
CA TYR A 106 4.78 6.94 1.64
C TYR A 106 3.44 6.18 1.69
N SER A 107 2.56 6.37 0.71
CA SER A 107 1.33 5.57 0.60
C SER A 107 1.64 4.06 0.52
N GLY A 108 2.59 3.67 -0.32
CA GLY A 108 3.01 2.28 -0.48
C GLY A 108 3.67 1.70 0.79
N LEU A 109 4.55 2.47 1.43
CA LEU A 109 5.18 2.08 2.70
C LEU A 109 4.14 1.89 3.81
N ALA A 110 3.17 2.81 3.93
CA ALA A 110 2.09 2.68 4.90
C ALA A 110 1.28 1.40 4.67
N ALA A 111 0.92 1.10 3.42
CA ALA A 111 0.21 -0.14 3.10
C ALA A 111 1.03 -1.39 3.44
N ARG A 112 2.34 -1.39 3.12
CA ARG A 112 3.22 -2.52 3.39
C ARG A 112 3.47 -2.72 4.89
N LEU A 113 3.68 -1.64 5.64
CA LEU A 113 3.85 -1.69 7.10
C LEU A 113 2.56 -2.10 7.81
N PHE A 114 1.41 -1.62 7.33
CA PHE A 114 0.11 -2.05 7.81
C PHE A 114 -0.04 -3.57 7.67
N LEU A 115 0.33 -4.11 6.51
CA LEU A 115 0.32 -5.54 6.24
C LEU A 115 1.33 -6.33 7.07
N ALA A 116 2.51 -5.77 7.33
CA ALA A 116 3.59 -6.42 8.07
C ALA A 116 3.24 -6.71 9.55
N ARG A 117 2.19 -6.07 10.09
CA ARG A 117 1.66 -6.36 11.42
C ARG A 117 0.83 -7.64 11.48
N ILE A 118 0.37 -8.12 10.33
CA ILE A 118 -0.48 -9.30 10.24
C ILE A 118 0.42 -10.54 10.18
N SER A 119 0.20 -11.50 11.07
CA SER A 119 0.98 -12.74 11.13
C SER A 119 0.64 -13.71 9.99
N ALA A 120 -0.56 -13.63 9.44
CA ALA A 120 -0.99 -14.44 8.31
C ALA A 120 -0.16 -14.07 7.06
N PRO A 121 0.48 -15.04 6.38
CA PRO A 121 1.23 -14.75 5.17
C PRO A 121 0.29 -14.33 4.04
N ILE A 122 0.80 -13.47 3.15
CA ILE A 122 0.06 -13.08 1.95
C ILE A 122 -0.04 -14.28 1.01
N PRO A 123 -1.25 -14.68 0.58
CA PRO A 123 -1.42 -15.83 -0.30
C PRO A 123 -0.85 -15.62 -1.70
N THR A 124 -0.58 -16.72 -2.41
CA THR A 124 -0.01 -16.71 -3.76
C THR A 124 -1.06 -16.61 -4.87
N ASP A 125 -2.24 -17.18 -4.67
CA ASP A 125 -3.32 -17.23 -5.65
C ASP A 125 -4.33 -16.08 -5.47
N LEU A 126 -4.99 -15.71 -6.58
CA LEU A 126 -5.90 -14.57 -6.61
C LEU A 126 -7.13 -14.72 -5.68
N PRO A 127 -7.86 -15.86 -5.68
CA PRO A 127 -8.98 -16.04 -4.76
C PRO A 127 -8.59 -15.89 -3.28
N SER A 128 -7.48 -16.50 -2.87
CA SER A 128 -7.01 -16.40 -1.49
C SER A 128 -6.53 -14.99 -1.15
N GLN A 129 -5.89 -14.28 -2.09
CA GLN A 129 -5.55 -12.87 -1.91
C GLN A 129 -6.79 -11.98 -1.75
N ALA A 130 -7.86 -12.24 -2.50
CA ALA A 130 -9.11 -11.49 -2.37
C ALA A 130 -9.74 -11.68 -0.99
N GLN A 131 -9.73 -12.92 -0.46
CA GLN A 131 -10.16 -13.21 0.90
C GLN A 131 -9.26 -12.52 1.94
N TYR A 132 -7.94 -12.56 1.73
CA TYR A 132 -6.97 -11.90 2.59
C TYR A 132 -7.19 -10.38 2.64
N TRP A 133 -7.34 -9.73 1.48
CA TRP A 133 -7.66 -8.31 1.38
C TRP A 133 -8.96 -7.97 2.11
N LYS A 134 -10.02 -8.77 1.91
CA LYS A 134 -11.30 -8.50 2.59
C LYS A 134 -11.20 -8.65 4.11
N THR A 135 -10.43 -9.64 4.56
CA THR A 135 -10.27 -9.94 5.98
C THR A 135 -9.45 -8.86 6.68
N TYR A 136 -8.32 -8.46 6.10
CA TYR A 136 -7.32 -7.69 6.82
C TYR A 136 -7.12 -6.25 6.34
N TYR A 137 -7.43 -5.93 5.08
CA TYR A 137 -7.14 -4.63 4.48
C TYR A 137 -8.40 -3.78 4.30
N ASN A 138 -9.41 -4.30 3.60
CA ASN A 138 -10.70 -3.63 3.46
C ASN A 138 -11.56 -3.75 4.73
N THR A 139 -11.38 -4.84 5.48
CA THR A 139 -12.14 -5.24 6.67
C THR A 139 -13.64 -5.49 6.39
N SER A 140 -14.37 -6.03 7.37
CA SER A 140 -15.81 -6.28 7.26
C SER A 140 -16.64 -5.01 7.08
N ALA A 141 -16.21 -3.88 7.66
CA ALA A 141 -16.88 -2.58 7.55
C ALA A 141 -16.67 -1.92 6.17
N GLY A 142 -15.64 -2.32 5.44
CA GLY A 142 -15.41 -1.83 4.08
C GLY A 142 -16.48 -2.32 3.10
N LYS A 143 -16.83 -1.48 2.13
CA LYS A 143 -17.85 -1.80 1.11
C LYS A 143 -17.39 -2.82 0.06
N GLY A 144 -16.10 -3.13 0.05
CA GLY A 144 -15.50 -4.06 -0.90
C GLY A 144 -15.96 -5.50 -0.69
N THR A 145 -15.98 -6.31 -1.74
CA THR A 145 -16.28 -7.75 -1.65
C THR A 145 -15.16 -8.56 -2.25
N VAL A 146 -15.03 -9.81 -1.82
CA VAL A 146 -14.06 -10.77 -2.38
C VAL A 146 -14.23 -10.87 -3.90
N GLN A 147 -15.48 -10.99 -4.37
CA GLN A 147 -15.77 -11.07 -5.80
C GLN A 147 -15.34 -9.80 -6.54
N LYS A 148 -15.64 -8.61 -5.99
CA LYS A 148 -15.23 -7.34 -6.61
C LYS A 148 -13.71 -7.26 -6.76
N PHE A 149 -12.94 -7.69 -5.74
CA PHE A 149 -11.48 -7.72 -5.83
C PHE A 149 -11.01 -8.61 -6.97
N ILE A 150 -11.56 -9.82 -7.09
CA ILE A 150 -11.23 -10.76 -8.17
C ILE A 150 -11.56 -10.13 -9.53
N ASP A 151 -12.77 -9.62 -9.70
CA ASP A 151 -13.23 -9.01 -10.94
C ASP A 151 -12.36 -7.81 -11.33
N ASP A 152 -12.02 -6.95 -10.37
CA ASP A 152 -11.12 -5.81 -10.59
C ASP A 152 -9.76 -6.28 -11.08
N VAL A 153 -9.14 -7.25 -10.40
CA VAL A 153 -7.78 -7.73 -10.74
C VAL A 153 -7.75 -8.45 -12.08
N GLN A 154 -8.82 -9.17 -12.45
CA GLN A 154 -8.92 -9.80 -13.77
C GLN A 154 -8.91 -8.80 -14.93
N HIS A 155 -9.35 -7.56 -14.69
CA HIS A 155 -9.31 -6.46 -15.65
C HIS A 155 -8.13 -5.50 -15.43
N ALA A 156 -7.18 -5.87 -14.56
CA ALA A 156 -6.03 -5.02 -14.27
C ALA A 156 -5.02 -4.97 -15.41
N THR A 157 -4.20 -3.92 -15.39
CA THR A 157 -3.04 -3.76 -16.27
C THR A 157 -1.80 -3.47 -15.42
N GLY A 158 -0.62 -3.37 -16.02
CA GLY A 158 0.59 -2.97 -15.30
C GLY A 158 1.12 -4.06 -14.34
N CYS A 159 1.48 -3.70 -13.11
CA CYS A 159 2.14 -4.64 -12.19
C CYS A 159 1.20 -5.58 -11.41
N ALA A 160 -0.12 -5.39 -11.51
CA ALA A 160 -1.11 -6.25 -10.87
C ALA A 160 -1.38 -7.57 -11.61
N VAL A 161 -1.01 -7.66 -12.90
CA VAL A 161 -1.11 -8.88 -13.72
C VAL A 161 0.10 -9.78 -13.55
#